data_AF-A0A2U1QR11-F1
#
_entry.id   AF-A0A2U1QR11-F1
#
_cell.length_a   1.000
_cell.length_b   1.000
_cell.length_c   1.000
_cell.angle_alpha   90.00
_cell.angle_beta   90.00
_cell.angle_gamma   90.00
#
_symmetry.space_group_name_H-M   'P 1'
#
loop_
_entity.id
_entity.type
_entity.pdbx_description
1 polymer ?
#
loop_
_entity_poly.entity_id
_entity_poly.type
_entity_poly.pdbx_seq_one_letter_code
_entity_poly.pdbx_strand_id
1 'polypeptide(L)'
;KSENKTIGYEIFTEKEHKPSIVYDPPMPFAAGGIYSTVEDLNKYYNGLKNYKIISKESLEKAYTPFKKNYGYGWITMPMFKKKTVGHSGYAAGFCSNFVQIPEDDICIILLTNTERGLNTATYAIMKTLYNLYNKDYKIPIVANMSPESLKEYVGTYQVEDDFVIYLTTENNKLKLQSGNGPTTILYPVKENLFYAEELMGDVIFERNNTSQIESLNFHVGNQLKTAKKIFPSWGIVGTATEKGWEGPDAKLFETETKGIWTIKDVTLKTGEFKFRFNDDWTLNFGKDMSDGIMPKGDNIEILTGVYDITLDITDYEKPKYKIFKKS
;
A
#
# COMPACT_ATOMS: atom_id res chain seq x y z
N LYS A 1 -8.00 -24.48 29.63
CA LYS A 1 -7.35 -24.21 28.32
C LYS A 1 -7.05 -25.58 27.70
N SER A 2 -7.33 -25.80 26.41
CA SER A 2 -7.03 -27.08 25.75
C SER A 2 -5.53 -27.35 25.77
N GLU A 3 -5.13 -28.61 26.02
CA GLU A 3 -3.73 -29.06 25.97
C GLU A 3 -3.14 -28.95 24.55
N ASN A 4 -4.01 -28.99 23.53
CA ASN A 4 -3.64 -28.85 22.12
C ASN A 4 -3.65 -27.40 21.64
N LYS A 5 -3.78 -26.41 22.54
CA LYS A 5 -3.76 -25.00 22.14
C LYS A 5 -2.35 -24.61 21.68
N THR A 6 -2.23 -24.21 20.43
CA THR A 6 -0.97 -23.73 19.87
C THR A 6 -0.52 -22.40 20.50
N ILE A 7 0.79 -22.19 20.54
CA ILE A 7 1.44 -20.94 20.95
C ILE A 7 1.63 -20.08 19.70
N GLY A 8 1.21 -18.82 19.78
CA GLY A 8 1.40 -17.84 18.70
C GLY A 8 2.75 -17.14 18.83
N TYR A 9 3.37 -16.83 17.70
CA TYR A 9 4.72 -16.27 17.66
C TYR A 9 4.81 -14.98 16.83
N GLU A 10 5.48 -13.97 17.40
CA GLU A 10 5.84 -12.73 16.72
C GLU A 10 7.00 -12.99 15.74
N ILE A 11 7.95 -13.82 16.19
CA ILE A 11 9.08 -14.30 15.40
C ILE A 11 9.10 -15.82 15.49
N PHE A 12 9.07 -16.48 14.34
CA PHE A 12 9.22 -17.93 14.26
C PHE A 12 10.14 -18.28 13.08
N THR A 13 11.42 -18.48 13.38
CA THR A 13 12.47 -18.87 12.42
C THR A 13 13.31 -19.99 13.03
N GLU A 14 14.07 -20.74 12.22
CA GLU A 14 14.96 -21.80 12.74
C GLU A 14 15.94 -21.33 13.83
N LYS A 15 16.29 -20.04 13.85
CA LYS A 15 17.27 -19.46 14.77
C LYS A 15 16.66 -18.71 15.96
N GLU A 16 15.40 -18.30 15.85
CA GLU A 16 14.75 -17.43 16.82
C GLU A 16 13.25 -17.71 16.88
N HIS A 17 12.74 -17.93 18.10
CA HIS A 17 11.33 -18.07 18.40
C HIS A 17 10.96 -17.08 19.52
N LYS A 18 10.09 -16.11 19.22
CA LYS A 18 9.57 -15.13 20.18
C LYS A 18 8.05 -15.29 20.27
N PRO A 19 7.50 -15.82 21.38
CA PRO A 19 6.06 -15.90 21.58
C PRO A 19 5.40 -14.52 21.54
N SER A 20 4.23 -14.41 20.90
CA SER A 20 3.45 -13.17 20.91
C SER A 20 2.73 -12.97 22.23
N ILE A 21 2.49 -11.70 22.57
CA ILE A 21 1.64 -11.32 23.68
C ILE A 21 0.18 -11.61 23.31
N VAL A 22 -0.47 -12.45 24.11
CA VAL A 22 -1.91 -12.71 23.97
C VAL A 22 -2.68 -11.58 24.65
N TYR A 23 -3.65 -11.00 23.94
CA TYR A 23 -4.51 -9.95 24.49
C TYR A 23 -5.26 -10.44 25.74
N ASP A 24 -5.07 -9.76 26.86
CA ASP A 24 -5.82 -9.94 28.11
C ASP A 24 -6.17 -8.56 28.71
N PRO A 25 -7.46 -8.19 28.85
CA PRO A 25 -8.66 -8.93 28.42
C PRO A 25 -8.73 -9.07 26.89
N PRO A 26 -9.60 -9.94 26.31
CA PRO A 26 -9.57 -10.29 24.89
C PRO A 26 -10.06 -9.13 24.03
N MET A 27 -9.17 -8.18 23.76
CA MET A 27 -9.44 -6.91 23.10
C MET A 27 -10.26 -7.01 21.79
N PRO A 28 -10.18 -8.08 20.97
CA PRO A 28 -11.00 -8.14 19.75
C PRO A 28 -12.42 -8.70 19.92
N PHE A 29 -12.79 -9.40 21.01
CA PHE A 29 -14.11 -10.05 21.20
C PHE A 29 -14.74 -10.59 19.90
N ALA A 30 -15.82 -9.97 19.40
CA ALA A 30 -16.56 -10.39 18.21
C ALA A 30 -15.81 -10.13 16.89
N ALA A 31 -14.83 -9.24 16.88
CA ALA A 31 -14.05 -8.89 15.68
C ALA A 31 -12.95 -9.91 15.35
N GLY A 32 -12.51 -10.73 16.31
CA GLY A 32 -11.39 -11.65 16.09
C GLY A 32 -10.94 -12.47 17.31
N GLY A 33 -11.77 -12.61 18.35
CA GLY A 33 -11.42 -13.35 19.57
C GLY A 33 -11.67 -14.86 19.52
N ILE A 34 -12.10 -15.40 18.37
CA ILE A 34 -12.45 -16.82 18.21
C ILE A 34 -11.18 -17.65 17.99
N TYR A 35 -11.00 -18.69 18.79
CA TYR A 35 -10.02 -19.75 18.54
C TYR A 35 -10.72 -20.96 17.94
N SER A 36 -10.13 -21.58 16.92
CA SER A 36 -10.70 -22.74 16.24
C SER A 36 -9.61 -23.65 15.66
N THR A 37 -10.02 -24.75 15.04
CA THR A 37 -9.14 -25.68 14.30
C THR A 37 -9.62 -25.79 12.85
N VAL A 38 -8.81 -26.42 11.99
CA VAL A 38 -9.18 -26.67 10.60
C VAL A 38 -10.44 -27.55 10.52
N GLU A 39 -10.56 -28.55 11.40
CA GLU A 39 -11.72 -29.44 11.46
C GLU A 39 -13.01 -28.70 11.83
N ASP A 40 -12.93 -27.78 12.79
CA ASP A 40 -14.10 -26.99 13.21
C ASP A 40 -14.50 -25.98 12.13
N LEU A 41 -13.53 -25.35 11.47
CA LEU A 41 -13.79 -24.47 10.31
C LEU A 41 -14.34 -25.26 9.11
N ASN A 42 -13.95 -26.51 8.92
CA ASN A 42 -14.55 -27.38 7.90
C ASN A 42 -16.01 -27.74 8.26
N LYS A 43 -16.33 -28.00 9.53
CA LYS A 43 -17.72 -28.16 9.97
C LYS A 43 -18.52 -26.88 9.74
N TYR A 44 -17.93 -25.71 10.02
CA TYR A 44 -18.53 -24.41 9.76
C TYR A 44 -18.85 -24.22 8.27
N TYR A 45 -17.90 -24.50 7.38
CA TYR A 45 -18.10 -24.52 5.93
C TYR A 45 -19.27 -25.44 5.53
N ASN A 46 -19.27 -26.68 6.02
CA ASN A 46 -20.35 -27.63 5.74
C ASN A 46 -21.71 -27.18 6.30
N GLY A 47 -21.72 -26.47 7.43
CA GLY A 47 -22.93 -25.86 8.00
C GLY A 47 -23.46 -24.72 7.15
N LEU A 48 -22.59 -23.85 6.63
CA LEU A 48 -22.95 -22.76 5.72
C LEU A 48 -23.50 -23.29 4.40
N LYS A 49 -22.77 -24.19 3.71
CA LYS A 49 -23.16 -24.70 2.39
C LYS A 49 -24.48 -25.48 2.40
N ASN A 50 -24.81 -26.09 3.54
CA ASN A 50 -26.06 -26.82 3.74
C ASN A 50 -27.13 -26.00 4.48
N TYR A 51 -26.94 -24.68 4.63
CA TYR A 51 -27.90 -23.75 5.24
C TYR A 51 -28.34 -24.14 6.65
N LYS A 52 -27.48 -24.81 7.41
CA LYS A 52 -27.76 -25.24 8.80
C LYS A 52 -27.51 -24.13 9.82
N ILE A 53 -26.70 -23.13 9.46
CA ILE A 53 -26.30 -22.02 10.34
C ILE A 53 -27.17 -20.79 10.07
N ILE A 54 -27.33 -20.42 8.81
CA ILE A 54 -28.22 -19.35 8.34
C ILE A 54 -28.94 -19.78 7.08
N SER A 55 -30.07 -19.12 6.77
CA SER A 55 -30.86 -19.41 5.57
C SER A 55 -30.06 -19.15 4.30
N LYS A 56 -30.47 -19.78 3.20
CA LYS A 56 -29.91 -19.53 1.86
C LYS A 56 -29.96 -18.05 1.49
N GLU A 57 -31.10 -17.39 1.72
CA GLU A 57 -31.28 -15.96 1.43
C GLU A 57 -30.31 -15.08 2.24
N SER A 58 -30.12 -15.37 3.54
CA SER A 58 -29.16 -14.64 4.37
C SER A 58 -27.72 -14.87 3.94
N LEU A 59 -27.37 -16.10 3.52
CA LEU A 59 -26.04 -16.42 3.02
C LEU A 59 -25.75 -15.71 1.69
N GLU A 60 -26.71 -15.67 0.78
CA GLU A 60 -26.61 -14.92 -0.49
C GLU A 60 -26.39 -13.43 -0.23
N LYS A 61 -27.12 -12.83 0.71
CA LYS A 61 -26.89 -11.44 1.15
C LYS A 61 -25.49 -11.26 1.73
N ALA A 62 -25.03 -12.18 2.57
CA ALA A 62 -23.71 -12.10 3.18
C ALA A 62 -22.57 -12.14 2.14
N TYR A 63 -22.75 -12.90 1.06
CA TYR A 63 -21.78 -13.02 -0.04
C TYR A 63 -21.97 -12.00 -1.15
N THR A 64 -22.91 -11.07 -1.01
CA THR A 64 -23.13 -10.01 -2.00
C THR A 64 -22.33 -8.77 -1.59
N PRO A 65 -21.34 -8.34 -2.40
CA PRO A 65 -20.58 -7.14 -2.08
C PRO A 65 -21.48 -5.89 -2.07
N PHE A 66 -21.34 -5.07 -1.03
CA PHE A 66 -21.99 -3.75 -0.92
C PHE A 66 -20.97 -2.62 -1.04
N LYS A 67 -19.76 -2.81 -0.48
CA LYS A 67 -18.67 -1.83 -0.53
C LYS A 67 -17.46 -2.45 -1.23
N LYS A 68 -17.22 -2.05 -2.48
CA LYS A 68 -16.20 -2.65 -3.37
C LYS A 68 -16.38 -4.17 -3.47
N ASN A 69 -15.46 -4.92 -2.89
CA ASN A 69 -15.42 -6.38 -2.87
C ASN A 69 -15.82 -6.97 -1.51
N TYR A 70 -16.56 -6.23 -0.67
CA TYR A 70 -16.89 -6.63 0.71
C TYR A 70 -18.41 -6.75 0.94
N GLY A 71 -18.85 -7.93 1.41
CA GLY A 71 -20.21 -8.25 1.86
C GLY A 71 -20.34 -8.20 3.39
N TYR A 72 -21.24 -9.00 3.98
CA TYR A 72 -21.39 -9.04 5.44
C TYR A 72 -20.34 -9.95 6.09
N GLY A 73 -19.15 -9.39 6.36
CA GLY A 73 -18.02 -10.09 6.98
C GLY A 73 -17.23 -10.98 6.02
N TRP A 74 -17.44 -10.81 4.72
CA TRP A 74 -16.80 -11.62 3.68
C TRP A 74 -16.21 -10.74 2.59
N ILE A 75 -14.98 -11.06 2.20
CA ILE A 75 -14.35 -10.55 0.98
C ILE A 75 -14.78 -11.45 -0.17
N THR A 76 -15.22 -10.85 -1.26
CA THR A 76 -15.76 -11.54 -2.43
C THR A 76 -15.04 -11.05 -3.68
N MET A 77 -14.42 -11.95 -4.43
CA MET A 77 -13.70 -11.58 -5.66
C MET A 77 -13.97 -12.60 -6.77
N PRO A 78 -14.00 -12.18 -8.04
CA PRO A 78 -14.04 -13.11 -9.15
C PRO A 78 -12.67 -13.78 -9.33
N MET A 79 -12.62 -15.11 -9.38
CA MET A 79 -11.43 -15.87 -9.74
C MET A 79 -11.83 -17.03 -10.67
N PHE A 80 -11.07 -17.23 -11.75
CA PHE A 80 -11.38 -18.27 -12.76
C PHE A 80 -12.83 -18.24 -13.28
N LYS A 81 -13.42 -17.03 -13.40
CA LYS A 81 -14.83 -16.79 -13.76
C LYS A 81 -15.86 -17.32 -12.75
N LYS A 82 -15.45 -17.56 -11.50
CA LYS A 82 -16.29 -18.01 -10.39
C LYS A 82 -16.19 -17.02 -9.24
N LYS A 83 -17.16 -17.06 -8.33
CA LYS A 83 -17.14 -16.25 -7.12
C LYS A 83 -16.27 -16.94 -6.07
N THR A 84 -15.21 -16.25 -5.65
CA THR A 84 -14.42 -16.63 -4.48
C THR A 84 -14.90 -15.81 -3.30
N VAL A 85 -15.15 -16.47 -2.18
CA VAL A 85 -15.60 -15.84 -0.93
C VAL A 85 -14.63 -16.23 0.16
N GLY A 86 -14.18 -15.29 0.98
CA GLY A 86 -13.25 -15.61 2.05
C GLY A 86 -12.99 -14.46 3.00
N HIS A 87 -12.18 -14.74 4.01
CA HIS A 87 -11.66 -13.73 4.91
C HIS A 87 -10.34 -14.20 5.50
N SER A 88 -9.42 -13.27 5.72
CA SER A 88 -8.19 -13.49 6.47
C SER A 88 -8.25 -12.82 7.83
N GLY A 89 -7.39 -13.25 8.75
CA GLY A 89 -7.27 -12.63 10.06
C GLY A 89 -5.84 -12.72 10.56
N TYR A 90 -5.42 -11.72 11.32
CA TYR A 90 -4.17 -11.74 12.08
C TYR A 90 -4.43 -11.23 13.49
N ALA A 91 -3.90 -11.91 14.50
CA ALA A 91 -3.99 -11.48 15.89
C ALA A 91 -3.01 -12.25 16.76
N ALA A 92 -2.27 -11.54 17.64
CA ALA A 92 -1.51 -12.12 18.75
C ALA A 92 -0.72 -13.39 18.41
N GLY A 93 0.11 -13.35 17.37
CA GLY A 93 0.93 -14.50 16.98
C GLY A 93 0.28 -15.47 16.02
N PHE A 94 -0.91 -15.19 15.50
CA PHE A 94 -1.65 -16.09 14.62
C PHE A 94 -2.06 -15.40 13.33
N CYS A 95 -2.06 -16.15 12.23
CA CYS A 95 -2.77 -15.78 11.02
C CYS A 95 -3.75 -16.90 10.63
N SER A 96 -4.87 -16.50 10.05
CA SER A 96 -5.88 -17.40 9.51
C SER A 96 -6.30 -16.94 8.13
N ASN A 97 -6.60 -17.90 7.26
CA ASN A 97 -7.14 -17.63 5.95
C ASN A 97 -8.15 -18.72 5.59
N PHE A 98 -9.39 -18.29 5.32
CA PHE A 98 -10.51 -19.14 4.93
C PHE A 98 -11.01 -18.67 3.58
N VAL A 99 -10.94 -19.54 2.57
CA VAL A 99 -11.36 -19.25 1.20
C VAL A 99 -12.25 -20.37 0.70
N GLN A 100 -13.35 -20.02 0.04
CA GLN A 100 -14.26 -20.96 -0.58
C GLN A 100 -14.65 -20.51 -1.99
N ILE A 101 -14.97 -21.48 -2.84
CA ILE A 101 -15.58 -21.30 -4.16
C ILE A 101 -16.88 -22.12 -4.16
N PRO A 102 -18.00 -21.52 -3.73
CA PRO A 102 -19.26 -22.25 -3.51
C PRO A 102 -19.74 -23.04 -4.73
N GLU A 103 -19.54 -22.50 -5.93
CA GLU A 103 -19.93 -23.12 -7.21
C GLU A 103 -19.28 -24.49 -7.46
N ASP A 104 -18.11 -24.76 -6.86
CA ASP A 104 -17.35 -26.00 -7.05
C ASP A 104 -17.26 -26.86 -5.78
N ASP A 105 -17.93 -26.45 -4.70
CA ASP A 105 -17.78 -27.06 -3.37
C ASP A 105 -16.31 -27.15 -2.89
N ILE A 106 -15.53 -26.09 -3.15
CA ILE A 106 -14.13 -26.00 -2.70
C ILE A 106 -14.05 -25.10 -1.48
N CYS A 107 -13.35 -25.56 -0.43
CA CYS A 107 -12.95 -24.77 0.72
C CYS A 107 -11.48 -25.07 1.07
N ILE A 108 -10.68 -24.01 1.24
CA ILE A 108 -9.28 -24.08 1.66
C ILE A 108 -9.14 -23.27 2.94
N ILE A 109 -8.60 -23.92 3.97
CA ILE A 109 -8.42 -23.36 5.31
C ILE A 109 -6.93 -23.48 5.64
N LEU A 110 -6.30 -22.36 5.97
CA LEU A 110 -4.91 -22.33 6.38
C LEU A 110 -4.75 -21.49 7.64
N LEU A 111 -4.18 -22.11 8.68
CA LEU A 111 -3.92 -21.50 9.98
C LEU A 111 -2.42 -21.54 10.23
N THR A 112 -1.83 -20.40 10.62
CA THR A 112 -0.42 -20.30 11.03
C THR A 112 -0.33 -19.73 12.43
N ASN A 113 0.67 -20.17 13.18
CA ASN A 113 0.99 -19.64 14.51
C ASN A 113 2.17 -18.65 14.46
N THR A 114 2.22 -17.86 13.39
CA THR A 114 3.15 -16.73 13.29
C THR A 114 2.51 -15.56 12.57
N GLU A 115 2.77 -14.33 13.05
CA GLU A 115 2.27 -13.08 12.45
C GLU A 115 2.84 -12.82 11.04
N ARG A 116 3.95 -13.48 10.70
CA ARG A 116 4.56 -13.40 9.36
C ARG A 116 4.01 -14.45 8.38
N GLY A 117 3.02 -15.23 8.82
CA GLY A 117 2.51 -16.36 8.06
C GLY A 117 1.44 -16.01 7.04
N LEU A 118 0.83 -14.82 7.10
CA LEU A 118 -0.32 -14.49 6.26
C LEU A 118 0.00 -14.54 4.76
N ASN A 119 1.13 -13.97 4.32
CA ASN A 119 1.49 -13.95 2.91
C ASN A 119 1.82 -15.36 2.41
N THR A 120 2.61 -16.12 3.17
CA THR A 120 2.87 -17.53 2.90
C THR A 120 1.58 -18.34 2.78
N ALA A 121 0.62 -18.11 3.69
CA ALA A 121 -0.68 -18.77 3.66
C ALA A 121 -1.48 -18.42 2.40
N THR A 122 -1.54 -17.13 2.07
CA THR A 122 -2.21 -16.63 0.87
C THR A 122 -1.57 -17.21 -0.40
N TYR A 123 -0.23 -17.25 -0.50
CA TYR A 123 0.46 -17.86 -1.64
C TYR A 123 0.19 -19.36 -1.77
N ALA A 124 0.15 -20.09 -0.65
CA ALA A 124 -0.17 -21.52 -0.64
C ALA A 124 -1.61 -21.78 -1.12
N ILE A 125 -2.57 -20.97 -0.68
CA ILE A 125 -3.96 -21.00 -1.16
C ILE A 125 -4.00 -20.73 -2.66
N MET A 126 -3.37 -19.66 -3.14
CA MET A 126 -3.35 -19.31 -4.56
C MET A 126 -2.74 -20.42 -5.40
N LYS A 127 -1.57 -20.94 -5.00
CA LYS A 127 -0.93 -22.07 -5.69
C LYS A 127 -1.85 -23.28 -5.78
N THR A 128 -2.54 -23.59 -4.68
CA THR A 128 -3.48 -24.73 -4.63
C THR A 128 -4.64 -24.50 -5.58
N LEU A 129 -5.26 -23.32 -5.56
CA LEU A 129 -6.37 -22.99 -6.46
C LEU A 129 -5.94 -23.03 -7.93
N TYR A 130 -4.82 -22.40 -8.29
CA TYR A 130 -4.32 -22.43 -9.67
C TYR A 130 -4.08 -23.87 -10.14
N ASN A 131 -3.45 -24.71 -9.32
CA ASN A 131 -3.26 -26.12 -9.64
C ASN A 131 -4.60 -26.87 -9.81
N LEU A 132 -5.58 -26.64 -8.92
CA LEU A 132 -6.92 -27.25 -9.02
C LEU A 132 -7.64 -26.88 -10.31
N TYR A 133 -7.42 -25.68 -10.83
CA TYR A 133 -8.00 -25.20 -12.09
C TYR A 133 -7.11 -25.39 -13.32
N ASN A 134 -6.04 -26.19 -13.21
CA ASN A 134 -5.06 -26.40 -14.28
C ASN A 134 -4.55 -25.09 -14.90
N LYS A 135 -4.21 -24.13 -14.02
CA LYS A 135 -3.59 -22.86 -14.36
C LYS A 135 -2.15 -22.84 -13.89
N ASP A 136 -1.28 -22.22 -14.69
CA ASP A 136 0.11 -22.04 -14.30
C ASP A 136 0.23 -21.06 -13.12
N TYR A 137 0.74 -21.52 -12.00
CA TYR A 137 1.13 -20.68 -10.86
C TYR A 137 2.64 -20.59 -10.77
N LYS A 138 3.18 -19.40 -10.97
CA LYS A 138 4.62 -19.15 -10.82
C LYS A 138 4.85 -18.48 -9.46
N ILE A 139 5.48 -19.22 -8.54
CA ILE A 139 6.12 -18.57 -7.38
C ILE A 139 7.29 -17.75 -7.95
N PRO A 140 7.36 -16.44 -7.68
CA PRO A 140 8.49 -15.65 -8.13
C PRO A 140 9.75 -16.16 -7.44
N ILE A 141 10.74 -16.61 -8.23
CA ILE A 141 12.08 -16.86 -7.70
C ILE A 141 12.68 -15.50 -7.45
N VAL A 142 12.93 -15.16 -6.18
CA VAL A 142 13.53 -13.89 -5.82
C VAL A 142 15.00 -13.90 -6.26
N ALA A 143 15.33 -13.09 -7.25
CA ALA A 143 16.71 -12.88 -7.69
C ALA A 143 17.48 -12.09 -6.62
N ASN A 144 18.79 -12.33 -6.53
CA ASN A 144 19.65 -11.50 -5.69
C ASN A 144 20.05 -10.25 -6.49
N MET A 145 19.60 -9.06 -6.07
CA MET A 145 20.02 -7.78 -6.62
C MET A 145 20.77 -6.97 -5.57
N SER A 146 21.85 -6.29 -5.97
CA SER A 146 22.59 -5.43 -5.05
C SER A 146 21.78 -4.18 -4.70
N PRO A 147 22.04 -3.55 -3.53
CA PRO A 147 21.45 -2.26 -3.18
C PRO A 147 21.68 -1.18 -4.24
N GLU A 148 22.84 -1.19 -4.89
CA GLU A 148 23.19 -0.26 -5.97
C GLU A 148 22.30 -0.45 -7.20
N SER A 149 22.02 -1.69 -7.60
CA SER A 149 21.10 -1.97 -8.71
C SER A 149 19.67 -1.54 -8.40
N LEU A 150 19.21 -1.70 -7.15
CA LEU A 150 17.86 -1.27 -6.75
C LEU A 150 17.66 0.24 -6.86
N LYS A 151 18.71 1.05 -6.69
CA LYS A 151 18.63 2.51 -6.82
C LYS A 151 18.22 2.98 -8.21
N GLU A 152 18.40 2.17 -9.24
CA GLU A 152 18.01 2.51 -10.61
C GLU A 152 16.49 2.63 -10.77
N TYR A 153 15.74 1.82 -10.01
CA TYR A 153 14.28 1.78 -10.02
C TYR A 153 13.65 2.83 -9.11
N VAL A 154 14.42 3.42 -8.17
CA VAL A 154 13.96 4.51 -7.31
C VAL A 154 13.51 5.70 -8.15
N GLY A 155 12.39 6.29 -7.76
CA GLY A 155 11.83 7.43 -8.46
C GLY A 155 10.36 7.68 -8.17
N THR A 156 9.83 8.68 -8.85
CA THR A 156 8.41 9.05 -8.84
C THR A 156 7.80 8.62 -10.18
N TYR A 157 6.64 7.97 -10.13
CA TYR A 157 5.97 7.43 -11.30
C TYR A 157 4.51 7.89 -11.32
N GLN A 158 4.12 8.62 -12.36
CA GLN A 158 2.77 9.13 -12.57
C GLN A 158 1.90 8.06 -13.22
N VAL A 159 0.78 7.68 -12.59
CA VAL A 159 -0.22 6.76 -13.15
C VAL A 159 -1.37 7.57 -13.72
N GLU A 160 -1.43 7.70 -15.05
CA GLU A 160 -2.41 8.55 -15.75
C GLU A 160 -2.50 9.94 -15.07
N ASP A 161 -3.67 10.56 -14.95
CA ASP A 161 -3.84 11.81 -14.19
C ASP A 161 -4.35 11.55 -12.75
N ASP A 162 -4.43 10.29 -12.34
CA ASP A 162 -5.17 9.88 -11.13
C ASP A 162 -4.30 9.92 -9.87
N PHE A 163 -3.08 9.37 -9.91
CA PHE A 163 -2.22 9.27 -8.71
C PHE A 163 -0.74 9.01 -9.03
N VAL A 164 0.09 9.19 -7.99
CA VAL A 164 1.56 9.05 -8.05
C VAL A 164 2.02 7.85 -7.23
N ILE A 165 2.92 7.06 -7.82
CA ILE A 165 3.66 5.99 -7.16
C ILE A 165 5.06 6.47 -6.80
N TYR A 166 5.46 6.25 -5.55
CA TYR A 166 6.80 6.48 -5.04
C TYR A 166 7.52 5.14 -4.86
N LEU A 167 8.65 4.99 -5.53
CA LEU A 167 9.56 3.87 -5.30
C LEU A 167 10.76 4.31 -4.48
N THR A 168 10.93 3.72 -3.30
CA THR A 168 12.03 4.00 -2.37
C THR A 168 12.75 2.70 -1.98
N THR A 169 13.96 2.81 -1.43
CA THR A 169 14.68 1.66 -0.87
C THR A 169 14.75 1.75 0.64
N GLU A 170 14.42 0.67 1.33
CA GLU A 170 14.67 0.52 2.77
C GLU A 170 15.08 -0.93 3.05
N ASN A 171 16.09 -1.14 3.90
CA ASN A 171 16.56 -2.47 4.29
C ASN A 171 16.86 -3.39 3.09
N ASN A 172 17.49 -2.85 2.04
CA ASN A 172 17.79 -3.53 0.77
C ASN A 172 16.56 -4.09 0.03
N LYS A 173 15.39 -3.50 0.24
CA LYS A 173 14.16 -3.83 -0.48
C LYS A 173 13.64 -2.59 -1.19
N LEU A 174 13.08 -2.80 -2.38
CA LEU A 174 12.36 -1.76 -3.11
C LEU A 174 10.92 -1.72 -2.57
N LYS A 175 10.48 -0.54 -2.18
CA LYS A 175 9.15 -0.25 -1.63
C LYS A 175 8.37 0.57 -2.62
N LEU A 176 7.12 0.21 -2.82
CA LEU A 176 6.13 0.94 -3.59
C LEU A 176 5.10 1.52 -2.64
N GLN A 177 4.87 2.83 -2.73
CA GLN A 177 3.82 3.52 -1.98
C GLN A 177 3.05 4.48 -2.89
N SER A 178 1.75 4.63 -2.65
CA SER A 178 0.89 5.60 -3.34
C SER A 178 -0.04 6.24 -2.32
N GLY A 179 -0.09 7.56 -2.24
CA GLY A 179 -0.96 8.25 -1.28
C GLY A 179 -0.65 7.85 0.18
N ASN A 180 -1.72 7.82 0.98
CA ASN A 180 -1.71 7.19 2.31
C ASN A 180 -2.00 5.67 2.24
N GLY A 181 -1.81 5.03 1.09
CA GLY A 181 -2.02 3.59 0.89
C GLY A 181 -0.95 2.74 1.59
N PRO A 182 -1.16 1.42 1.66
CA PRO A 182 -0.20 0.50 2.23
C PRO A 182 1.10 0.51 1.42
N THR A 183 2.22 0.27 2.11
CA THR A 183 3.51 0.05 1.47
C THR A 183 3.59 -1.37 0.94
N THR A 184 3.91 -1.50 -0.35
CA THR A 184 4.10 -2.78 -1.02
C THR A 184 5.58 -3.07 -1.21
N ILE A 185 6.06 -4.26 -0.81
CA ILE A 185 7.42 -4.70 -1.11
C ILE A 185 7.47 -5.27 -2.53
N LEU A 186 8.47 -4.82 -3.30
CA LEU A 186 8.80 -5.34 -4.62
C LEU A 186 9.99 -6.29 -4.51
N TYR A 187 9.76 -7.57 -4.81
CA TYR A 187 10.79 -8.60 -4.83
C TYR A 187 11.33 -8.75 -6.25
N PRO A 188 12.63 -8.56 -6.50
CA PRO A 188 13.19 -8.73 -7.83
C PRO A 188 13.06 -10.19 -8.29
N VAL A 189 12.58 -10.41 -9.51
CA VAL A 189 12.49 -11.73 -10.15
C VAL A 189 13.57 -11.87 -11.23
N LYS A 190 13.78 -10.80 -11.99
CA LYS A 190 14.88 -10.58 -12.93
C LYS A 190 15.00 -9.06 -13.15
N GLU A 191 15.98 -8.62 -13.94
CA GLU A 191 16.30 -7.19 -14.12
C GLU A 191 15.05 -6.31 -14.27
N ASN A 192 14.16 -6.60 -15.21
CA ASN A 192 13.00 -5.75 -15.49
C ASN A 192 11.67 -6.21 -14.85
N LEU A 193 11.69 -7.23 -13.98
CA LEU A 193 10.47 -7.84 -13.44
C LEU A 193 10.58 -7.98 -11.93
N PHE A 194 9.61 -7.40 -11.23
CA PHE A 194 9.47 -7.48 -9.80
C PHE A 194 8.10 -8.05 -9.45
N TYR A 195 8.03 -8.80 -8.36
CA TYR A 195 6.78 -9.25 -7.79
C TYR A 195 6.36 -8.30 -6.66
N ALA A 196 5.16 -7.75 -6.77
CA ALA A 196 4.54 -6.88 -5.77
C ALA A 196 3.68 -7.72 -4.81
N GLU A 197 4.14 -7.86 -3.57
CA GLU A 197 3.55 -8.78 -2.58
C GLU A 197 2.10 -8.43 -2.22
N GLU A 198 1.81 -7.18 -1.86
CA GLU A 198 0.45 -6.73 -1.51
C GLU A 198 -0.50 -6.65 -2.72
N LEU A 199 0.05 -6.44 -3.92
CA LEU A 199 -0.74 -6.46 -5.17
C LEU A 199 -0.95 -7.87 -5.71
N MET A 200 -0.20 -8.84 -5.17
CA MET A 200 -0.14 -10.22 -5.63
C MET A 200 0.06 -10.33 -7.15
N GLY A 201 0.94 -9.48 -7.70
CA GLY A 201 1.09 -9.32 -9.15
C GLY A 201 2.46 -8.80 -9.56
N ASP A 202 2.67 -8.76 -10.87
CA ASP A 202 3.93 -8.35 -11.46
C ASP A 202 4.00 -6.82 -11.66
N VAL A 203 5.17 -6.27 -11.41
CA VAL A 203 5.60 -4.92 -11.79
C VAL A 203 6.72 -5.08 -12.80
N ILE A 204 6.46 -4.65 -14.04
CA ILE A 204 7.40 -4.76 -15.16
C ILE A 204 7.94 -3.37 -15.46
N PHE A 205 9.25 -3.19 -15.37
CA PHE A 205 9.90 -1.93 -15.70
C PHE A 205 10.28 -1.89 -17.17
N GLU A 206 10.07 -0.73 -17.79
CA GLU A 206 10.47 -0.46 -19.17
C GLU A 206 11.59 0.58 -19.19
N ARG A 207 12.53 0.38 -20.11
CA ARG A 207 13.67 1.29 -20.34
C ARG A 207 13.49 2.01 -21.66
N ASN A 208 13.95 3.26 -21.71
CA ASN A 208 14.02 4.02 -22.95
C ASN A 208 15.23 3.56 -23.82
N ASN A 209 15.39 4.22 -24.98
CA ASN A 209 16.49 3.97 -25.92
C ASN A 209 17.90 4.26 -25.35
N THR A 210 18.01 4.92 -24.19
CA THR A 210 19.28 5.19 -23.49
C THR A 210 19.48 4.26 -22.28
N SER A 211 18.70 3.18 -22.21
CA SER A 211 18.72 2.18 -21.13
C SER A 211 18.30 2.71 -19.75
N GLN A 212 17.68 3.88 -19.65
CA GLN A 212 17.17 4.42 -18.39
C GLN A 212 15.73 3.96 -18.16
N ILE A 213 15.36 3.64 -16.91
CA ILE A 213 13.99 3.31 -16.54
C ILE A 213 13.07 4.49 -16.89
N GLU A 214 12.09 4.27 -17.76
CA GLU A 214 11.14 5.30 -18.22
C GLU A 214 9.73 5.09 -17.68
N SER A 215 9.37 3.85 -17.35
CA SER A 215 8.05 3.53 -16.84
C SER A 215 8.02 2.19 -16.12
N LEU A 216 6.91 1.92 -15.45
CA LEU A 216 6.56 0.61 -14.94
C LEU A 216 5.12 0.25 -15.31
N ASN A 217 4.85 -1.03 -15.45
CA ASN A 217 3.54 -1.60 -15.79
C ASN A 217 3.10 -2.55 -14.69
N PHE A 218 1.84 -2.45 -14.27
CA PHE A 218 1.26 -3.30 -13.23
C PHE A 218 -0.24 -3.50 -13.46
N HIS A 219 -0.81 -4.53 -12.86
CA HIS A 219 -2.25 -4.81 -12.98
C HIS A 219 -3.03 -4.29 -11.77
N VAL A 220 -4.15 -3.63 -12.02
CA VAL A 220 -5.20 -3.33 -11.03
C VAL A 220 -6.44 -4.11 -11.43
N GLY A 221 -6.70 -5.24 -10.74
CA GLY A 221 -7.67 -6.22 -11.22
C GLY A 221 -7.26 -6.77 -12.59
N ASN A 222 -8.14 -6.66 -13.60
CA ASN A 222 -7.85 -7.09 -14.97
C ASN A 222 -7.30 -5.97 -15.87
N GLN A 223 -7.11 -4.76 -15.35
CA GLN A 223 -6.62 -3.64 -16.15
C GLN A 223 -5.11 -3.49 -15.99
N LEU A 224 -4.40 -3.45 -17.12
CA LEU A 224 -3.00 -3.05 -17.16
C LEU A 224 -2.91 -1.52 -17.02
N LYS A 225 -2.10 -1.05 -16.07
CA LYS A 225 -1.79 0.36 -15.84
C LYS A 225 -0.32 0.60 -16.09
N THR A 226 -0.02 1.74 -16.71
CA THR A 226 1.35 2.21 -16.96
C THR A 226 1.63 3.45 -16.11
N ALA A 227 2.70 3.43 -15.35
CA ALA A 227 3.18 4.57 -14.58
C ALA A 227 4.45 5.12 -15.23
N LYS A 228 4.40 6.34 -15.76
CA LYS A 228 5.55 7.00 -16.39
C LYS A 228 6.46 7.60 -15.32
N LYS A 229 7.76 7.37 -15.41
CA LYS A 229 8.74 8.00 -14.53
C LYS A 229 8.72 9.51 -14.80
N ILE A 230 8.53 10.29 -13.75
CA ILE A 230 8.50 11.75 -13.82
C ILE A 230 9.63 12.35 -13.00
N PHE A 231 10.06 13.55 -13.39
CA PHE A 231 10.91 14.35 -12.54
C PHE A 231 10.08 14.91 -11.39
N PRO A 232 10.48 14.66 -10.14
CA PRO A 232 9.74 15.18 -9.01
C PRO A 232 9.77 16.70 -9.02
N SER A 233 8.70 17.33 -8.55
CA SER A 233 8.58 18.78 -8.39
C SER A 233 7.96 19.12 -7.05
N TRP A 234 8.46 20.20 -6.45
CA TRP A 234 7.78 20.86 -5.35
C TRP A 234 6.92 22.01 -5.88
N GLY A 235 5.85 22.31 -5.17
CA GLY A 235 4.99 23.43 -5.50
C GLY A 235 4.33 24.03 -4.26
N ILE A 236 3.67 25.17 -4.42
CA ILE A 236 2.77 25.74 -3.41
C ILE A 236 1.31 25.64 -3.84
N VAL A 237 0.43 25.33 -2.89
CA VAL A 237 -1.01 25.15 -3.09
C VAL A 237 -1.78 25.75 -1.92
N GLY A 238 -2.93 26.37 -2.17
CA GLY A 238 -3.81 26.89 -1.12
C GLY A 238 -4.64 28.09 -1.55
N THR A 239 -5.46 28.64 -0.65
CA THR A 239 -6.35 29.78 -0.95
C THR A 239 -5.61 31.03 -1.40
N ALA A 240 -4.32 31.17 -1.05
CA ALA A 240 -3.47 32.24 -1.52
C ALA A 240 -3.04 32.10 -2.99
N THR A 241 -3.05 30.88 -3.55
CA THR A 241 -2.61 30.61 -4.93
C THR A 241 -3.77 30.77 -5.92
N GLU A 242 -3.46 30.86 -7.21
CA GLU A 242 -4.48 31.04 -8.26
C GLU A 242 -5.49 29.88 -8.30
N LYS A 243 -5.02 28.64 -8.06
CA LYS A 243 -5.79 27.42 -8.27
C LYS A 243 -6.40 26.84 -6.98
N GLY A 244 -6.18 27.46 -5.82
CA GLY A 244 -6.76 27.00 -4.56
C GLY A 244 -6.17 25.67 -4.08
N TRP A 245 -6.90 24.93 -3.24
CA TRP A 245 -6.48 23.63 -2.68
C TRP A 245 -6.60 22.45 -3.66
N GLU A 246 -7.56 22.53 -4.58
CA GLU A 246 -7.95 21.42 -5.46
C GLU A 246 -7.26 21.45 -6.83
N GLY A 247 -6.56 22.53 -7.15
CA GLY A 247 -5.87 22.67 -8.43
C GLY A 247 -4.39 22.25 -8.38
N PRO A 248 -3.71 22.31 -9.54
CA PRO A 248 -2.28 22.07 -9.61
C PRO A 248 -1.50 23.14 -8.84
N ASP A 249 -0.34 22.73 -8.33
CA ASP A 249 0.55 23.59 -7.57
C ASP A 249 1.18 24.67 -8.45
N ALA A 250 1.42 25.85 -7.87
CA ALA A 250 2.38 26.77 -8.45
C ALA A 250 3.80 26.20 -8.25
N LYS A 251 4.45 25.80 -9.33
CA LYS A 251 5.68 24.99 -9.31
C LYS A 251 6.90 25.77 -8.83
N LEU A 252 7.67 25.14 -7.96
CA LEU A 252 9.03 25.52 -7.62
C LEU A 252 10.00 24.76 -8.52
N PHE A 253 11.16 25.38 -8.76
CA PHE A 253 12.25 24.82 -9.54
C PHE A 253 13.46 24.60 -8.65
N GLU A 254 14.06 23.41 -8.74
CA GLU A 254 15.30 23.11 -8.01
C GLU A 254 16.41 24.03 -8.52
N THR A 255 17.20 24.57 -7.59
CA THR A 255 18.37 25.38 -7.88
C THR A 255 19.57 24.48 -8.21
N GLU A 256 20.72 25.09 -8.50
CA GLU A 256 21.99 24.34 -8.65
C GLU A 256 22.38 23.58 -7.37
N THR A 257 21.91 24.03 -6.21
CA THR A 257 22.05 23.30 -4.95
C THR A 257 20.89 22.33 -4.79
N LYS A 258 21.19 21.03 -4.93
CA LYS A 258 20.21 19.95 -4.74
C LYS A 258 19.52 20.06 -3.39
N GLY A 259 18.20 19.93 -3.37
CA GLY A 259 17.37 20.10 -2.17
C GLY A 259 16.95 21.55 -1.89
N ILE A 260 17.37 22.53 -2.69
CA ILE A 260 16.85 23.90 -2.60
C ILE A 260 15.97 24.17 -3.81
N TRP A 261 14.72 24.54 -3.55
CA TRP A 261 13.68 24.77 -4.56
C TRP A 261 13.17 26.20 -4.46
N THR A 262 12.91 26.87 -5.58
CA THR A 262 12.43 28.25 -5.58
C THR A 262 11.38 28.53 -6.63
N ILE A 263 10.44 29.40 -6.29
CA ILE A 263 9.54 30.07 -7.23
C ILE A 263 9.76 31.57 -7.09
N LYS A 264 9.95 32.25 -8.22
CA LYS A 264 10.20 33.70 -8.27
C LYS A 264 8.99 34.44 -8.84
N ASP A 265 8.81 35.67 -8.40
CA ASP A 265 7.76 36.58 -8.91
C ASP A 265 6.34 35.99 -8.82
N VAL A 266 6.07 35.14 -7.83
CA VAL A 266 4.73 34.55 -7.66
C VAL A 266 3.79 35.58 -7.06
N THR A 267 2.66 35.81 -7.72
CA THR A 267 1.59 36.67 -7.21
C THR A 267 0.65 35.85 -6.34
N LEU A 268 0.51 36.25 -5.07
CA LEU A 268 -0.34 35.58 -4.09
C LEU A 268 -1.40 36.55 -3.56
N LYS A 269 -2.58 36.00 -3.24
CA LYS A 269 -3.68 36.69 -2.55
C LYS A 269 -3.53 36.50 -1.05
N THR A 270 -4.23 37.33 -0.27
CA THR A 270 -4.36 37.10 1.17
C THR A 270 -5.07 35.77 1.40
N GLY A 271 -4.44 34.89 2.17
CA GLY A 271 -4.92 33.54 2.41
C GLY A 271 -3.82 32.65 2.95
N GLU A 272 -3.89 31.38 2.59
CA GLU A 272 -3.04 30.34 3.12
C GLU A 272 -2.44 29.48 2.00
N PHE A 273 -1.27 28.90 2.25
CA PHE A 273 -0.69 27.88 1.36
C PHE A 273 0.10 26.82 2.12
N LYS A 274 0.42 25.73 1.42
CA LYS A 274 1.35 24.66 1.83
C LYS A 274 2.32 24.34 0.70
N PHE A 275 3.46 23.75 1.05
CA PHE A 275 4.31 23.11 0.07
C PHE A 275 3.82 21.69 -0.17
N ARG A 276 3.62 21.31 -1.42
CA ARG A 276 3.15 19.99 -1.81
C ARG A 276 4.12 19.38 -2.83
N PHE A 277 4.37 18.08 -2.70
CA PHE A 277 5.25 17.33 -3.60
C PHE A 277 4.40 16.68 -4.69
N ASN A 278 4.74 16.92 -5.96
CA ASN A 278 4.08 16.33 -7.15
C ASN A 278 2.55 16.49 -7.20
N ASP A 279 2.01 17.65 -6.77
CA ASP A 279 0.56 17.87 -6.70
C ASP A 279 -0.19 16.83 -5.83
N ASP A 280 0.53 16.10 -4.98
CA ASP A 280 0.05 14.95 -4.25
C ASP A 280 0.24 15.13 -2.74
N TRP A 281 -0.79 14.77 -1.98
CA TRP A 281 -0.84 15.04 -0.54
C TRP A 281 0.01 14.07 0.30
N THR A 282 0.63 13.05 -0.31
CA THR A 282 1.49 12.08 0.39
C THR A 282 2.61 12.77 1.17
N LEU A 283 3.32 13.68 0.50
CA LEU A 283 4.40 14.45 1.09
C LEU A 283 4.12 15.94 0.91
N ASN A 284 3.83 16.60 2.02
CA ASN A 284 3.58 18.03 2.07
C ASN A 284 4.19 18.63 3.34
N PHE A 285 4.59 19.90 3.26
CA PHE A 285 5.11 20.67 4.36
C PHE A 285 4.21 21.86 4.67
N GLY A 286 4.05 22.12 5.96
CA GLY A 286 3.34 23.25 6.51
C GLY A 286 4.13 23.90 7.62
N LYS A 287 3.61 25.00 8.15
CA LYS A 287 4.17 25.77 9.26
C LYS A 287 4.36 24.87 10.49
N ASP A 288 5.53 24.97 11.11
CA ASP A 288 5.82 24.42 12.44
C ASP A 288 5.42 25.45 13.54
N MET A 289 5.39 25.05 14.81
CA MET A 289 5.23 25.96 15.95
C MET A 289 6.37 26.99 16.09
N SER A 290 7.44 26.86 15.28
CA SER A 290 8.58 27.77 15.17
C SER A 290 8.64 28.43 13.76
N ASP A 291 9.69 29.19 13.46
CA ASP A 291 9.92 29.76 12.11
C ASP A 291 10.33 28.71 11.04
N GLY A 292 10.13 27.41 11.32
CA GLY A 292 10.42 26.29 10.42
C GLY A 292 9.18 25.74 9.69
N ILE A 293 9.38 24.60 9.00
CA ILE A 293 8.29 23.77 8.46
C ILE A 293 8.42 22.35 8.99
N MET A 294 7.31 21.61 9.04
CA MET A 294 7.29 20.20 9.40
C MET A 294 6.40 19.39 8.44
N PRO A 295 6.67 18.08 8.26
CA PRO A 295 5.79 17.21 7.49
C PRO A 295 4.35 17.32 7.99
N LYS A 296 3.41 17.58 7.08
CA LYS A 296 1.98 17.72 7.39
C LYS A 296 1.66 18.80 8.45
N GLY A 297 2.51 19.82 8.59
CA GLY A 297 2.30 20.95 9.51
C GLY A 297 1.08 21.82 9.16
N ASP A 298 0.91 22.92 9.90
CA ASP A 298 -0.21 23.85 9.71
C ASP A 298 -0.10 24.65 8.40
N ASN A 299 -1.14 25.35 8.00
CA ASN A 299 -1.08 26.18 6.80
C ASN A 299 -0.20 27.43 7.03
N ILE A 300 0.48 27.89 5.99
CA ILE A 300 1.29 29.12 6.03
C ILE A 300 0.41 30.28 5.56
N GLU A 301 0.14 31.22 6.47
CA GLU A 301 -0.59 32.45 6.17
C GLU A 301 0.28 33.43 5.38
N ILE A 302 -0.34 34.11 4.41
CA ILE A 302 0.33 35.12 3.60
C ILE A 302 -0.64 36.25 3.21
N LEU A 303 -0.12 37.45 3.07
CA LEU A 303 -0.86 38.62 2.58
C LEU A 303 -0.72 38.75 1.06
N THR A 304 -1.59 39.56 0.46
CA THR A 304 -1.50 39.87 -0.98
C THR A 304 -0.16 40.53 -1.32
N GLY A 305 0.47 40.07 -2.40
CA GLY A 305 1.74 40.62 -2.90
C GLY A 305 2.42 39.75 -3.95
N VAL A 306 3.59 40.20 -4.41
CA VAL A 306 4.49 39.44 -5.28
C VAL A 306 5.67 38.95 -4.43
N TYR A 307 6.02 37.67 -4.56
CA TYR A 307 6.98 37.02 -3.67
C TYR A 307 8.01 36.20 -4.44
N ASP A 308 9.22 36.12 -3.88
CA ASP A 308 10.14 35.01 -4.11
C ASP A 308 10.04 34.06 -2.92
N ILE A 309 9.77 32.77 -3.17
CA ILE A 309 9.65 31.75 -2.13
C ILE A 309 10.70 30.67 -2.37
N THR A 310 11.34 30.24 -1.29
CA THR A 310 12.34 29.15 -1.29
C THR A 310 11.93 28.09 -0.30
N LEU A 311 12.02 26.82 -0.71
CA LEU A 311 11.95 25.62 0.12
C LEU A 311 13.36 25.01 0.18
N ASP A 312 13.86 24.76 1.38
CA ASP A 312 15.17 24.17 1.64
C ASP A 312 14.98 22.85 2.41
N ILE A 313 15.23 21.74 1.70
CA ILE A 313 15.15 20.36 2.19
C ILE A 313 16.52 19.67 2.06
N THR A 314 17.60 20.45 2.11
CA THR A 314 18.97 19.90 2.16
C THR A 314 19.18 19.01 3.39
N ASP A 315 18.51 19.36 4.50
CA ASP A 315 18.31 18.51 5.67
C ASP A 315 16.81 18.16 5.78
N TYR A 316 16.44 16.95 5.35
CA TYR A 316 15.05 16.47 5.36
C TYR A 316 14.44 16.36 6.76
N GLU A 317 15.26 16.23 7.80
CA GLU A 317 14.80 16.18 9.19
C GLU A 317 14.51 17.57 9.75
N LYS A 318 15.07 18.61 9.13
CA LYS A 318 14.91 20.02 9.52
C LYS A 318 14.66 20.92 8.32
N PRO A 319 13.55 20.68 7.58
CA PRO A 319 13.25 21.44 6.40
C PRO A 319 12.92 22.89 6.76
N LYS A 320 13.28 23.82 5.88
CA LYS A 320 13.12 25.27 6.07
C LYS A 320 12.50 25.90 4.84
N TYR A 321 12.00 27.12 5.02
CA TYR A 321 11.52 27.93 3.91
C TYR A 321 11.86 29.40 4.14
N LYS A 322 11.84 30.18 3.05
CA LYS A 322 11.98 31.63 3.09
C LYS A 322 10.93 32.25 2.17
N ILE A 323 10.34 33.34 2.64
CA ILE A 323 9.42 34.15 1.84
C ILE A 323 10.01 35.57 1.78
N PHE A 324 10.24 36.07 0.58
CA PHE A 324 10.70 37.43 0.34
C PHE A 324 9.65 38.19 -0.46
N LYS A 325 9.05 39.22 0.14
CA LYS A 325 8.08 40.09 -0.53
C LYS A 325 8.82 41.10 -1.42
N LYS A 326 8.44 41.19 -2.69
CA LYS A 326 8.93 42.25 -3.58
C LYS A 326 8.24 43.57 -3.29
N SER A 327 9.05 44.63 -3.31
CA SER A 327 8.68 46.02 -3.05
C SER A 327 7.63 46.54 -4.02
#